data_AF-A0A931SKC2-F1
#
_entry.id   AF-A0A931SKC2-F1
#
_cell.length_a   1.000
_cell.length_b   1.000
_cell.length_c   1.000
_cell.angle_alpha   90.00
_cell.angle_beta   90.00
_cell.angle_gamma   90.00
#
_symmetry.space_group_name_H-M   'P 1'
#
loop_
_entity.id
_entity.type
_entity.pdbx_description
1 polymer ?
#
loop_
_entity_poly.entity_id
_entity_poly.type
_entity_poly.pdbx_seq_one_letter_code
_entity_poly.pdbx_strand_id
1 'polypeptide(L)'
;MNRPHVSVLFPVPILNDFVSGQVLLRELDDALLQARFDDDVHVLVITGKVEKFFSAGADINMLANQSLAYKNNFALHGHEVLLRMENTPKLVIAAINGHAVGGGLEIAMAADIRIAKKEGGRLGLAEINLG
;
A
#
# COMPACT_ATOMS: atom_id res chain seq x y z
N MET A 1 -31.17 -13.54 -7.54
CA MET A 1 -31.08 -12.07 -7.40
C MET A 1 -29.69 -11.65 -7.85
N ASN A 2 -29.57 -11.06 -9.04
CA ASN A 2 -28.32 -10.50 -9.55
C ASN A 2 -27.95 -9.30 -8.68
N ARG A 3 -27.03 -9.50 -7.73
CA ARG A 3 -26.38 -8.36 -7.06
C ARG A 3 -25.16 -8.00 -7.92
N PRO A 4 -25.14 -6.81 -8.55
CA PRO A 4 -23.98 -6.38 -9.30
C PRO A 4 -22.80 -6.34 -8.35
N HIS A 5 -21.66 -6.87 -8.77
CA HIS A 5 -20.41 -6.82 -8.03
C HIS A 5 -20.05 -5.34 -7.86
N VAL A 6 -20.37 -4.76 -6.70
CA VAL A 6 -19.97 -3.39 -6.37
C VAL A 6 -18.48 -3.44 -6.07
N SER A 7 -17.69 -3.13 -7.09
CA SER A 7 -16.28 -2.81 -6.93
C SER A 7 -16.21 -1.37 -6.42
N VAL A 8 -16.17 -1.18 -5.10
CA VAL A 8 -15.71 0.11 -4.57
C VAL A 8 -14.20 0.14 -4.77
N LEU A 9 -13.80 0.67 -5.93
CA LEU A 9 -12.50 1.30 -6.06
C LEU A 9 -12.52 2.44 -5.04
N PHE A 10 -11.96 2.20 -3.86
CA PHE A 10 -11.06 3.20 -3.34
C PHE A 10 -9.86 3.09 -4.28
N PRO A 11 -9.67 3.96 -5.31
CA PRO A 11 -8.31 4.37 -5.48
C PRO A 11 -7.97 4.92 -4.10
N VAL A 12 -7.29 4.14 -3.27
CA VAL A 12 -6.30 4.73 -2.41
C VAL A 12 -5.22 5.01 -3.44
N PRO A 13 -5.22 6.17 -4.12
CA PRO A 13 -4.07 6.49 -4.92
C PRO A 13 -2.92 6.35 -3.95
N ILE A 14 -2.01 5.39 -4.19
CA ILE A 14 -0.73 5.48 -3.53
C ILE A 14 -0.10 6.73 -4.14
N LEU A 15 -0.38 7.85 -3.50
CA LEU A 15 0.28 9.09 -3.75
C LEU A 15 1.68 8.87 -3.23
N ASN A 16 2.57 8.66 -4.18
CA ASN A 16 3.91 9.18 -4.06
C ASN A 16 3.84 10.70 -4.32
N ASP A 17 2.96 11.42 -3.61
CA ASP A 17 3.30 12.80 -3.32
C ASP A 17 4.44 12.69 -2.32
N PHE A 18 5.44 13.54 -2.46
CA PHE A 18 6.58 13.69 -1.56
C PHE A 18 6.15 14.25 -0.19
N VAL A 19 4.98 13.82 0.29
CA VAL A 19 4.24 14.18 1.49
C VAL A 19 4.23 12.92 2.36
N SER A 20 5.26 12.79 3.19
CA SER A 20 5.53 11.78 4.23
C SER A 20 4.77 10.45 4.14
N GLY A 21 5.49 9.32 4.03
CA GLY A 21 4.90 7.97 4.03
C GLY A 21 3.95 7.66 5.20
N GLN A 22 3.98 8.44 6.28
CA GLN A 22 3.06 8.32 7.41
C GLN A 22 1.61 8.71 7.05
N VAL A 23 1.43 9.63 6.10
CA VAL A 23 0.09 10.02 5.60
C VAL A 23 -0.49 8.87 4.80
N LEU A 24 0.28 8.31 3.86
CA LEU A 24 -0.13 7.14 3.07
C LEU A 24 -0.58 5.97 3.96
N LEU A 25 0.21 5.62 4.98
CA LEU A 25 -0.13 4.54 5.89
C LEU A 25 -1.44 4.80 6.64
N ARG A 26 -1.71 6.05 7.04
CA ARG A 26 -2.98 6.43 7.69
C ARG A 26 -4.16 6.33 6.74
N GLU A 27 -4.02 6.84 5.52
CA GLU A 27 -5.09 6.75 4.50
C GLU A 27 -5.41 5.29 4.16
N LEU A 28 -4.38 4.43 4.08
CA LEU A 28 -4.57 3.00 3.89
C LEU A 28 -5.28 2.36 5.08
N ASP A 29 -4.87 2.67 6.32
CA ASP A 29 -5.51 2.12 7.53
C ASP A 29 -6.99 2.51 7.63
N ASP A 30 -7.29 3.78 7.36
CA ASP A 30 -8.66 4.31 7.35
C ASP A 30 -9.51 3.60 6.28
N ALA A 31 -8.99 3.43 5.07
CA ALA A 31 -9.69 2.72 4.00
C ALA A 31 -9.94 1.25 4.35
N LEU A 32 -8.97 0.57 4.96
CA LEU A 32 -9.11 -0.82 5.42
C LEU A 32 -10.19 -0.95 6.50
N LEU A 33 -10.23 -0.02 7.46
CA LEU A 33 -11.23 -0.01 8.52
C LEU A 33 -12.63 0.32 7.98
N GLN A 34 -12.75 1.33 7.11
CA GLN A 34 -14.03 1.66 6.48
C GLN A 34 -14.59 0.46 5.70
N ALA A 35 -13.78 -0.13 4.83
CA ALA A 35 -14.17 -1.30 4.07
C ALA A 35 -14.55 -2.47 4.98
N ARG A 36 -13.82 -2.72 6.07
CA ARG A 36 -14.11 -3.81 7.00
C ARG A 36 -15.54 -3.77 7.57
N PHE A 37 -16.07 -2.57 7.84
CA PHE A 37 -17.39 -2.37 8.41
C PHE A 37 -18.48 -2.03 7.39
N ASP A 38 -18.13 -1.96 6.11
CA ASP A 38 -19.09 -1.79 5.02
C ASP A 38 -19.45 -3.15 4.43
N ASP A 39 -20.70 -3.58 4.63
CA ASP A 39 -21.19 -4.88 4.14
C ASP A 39 -21.37 -4.91 2.61
N ASP A 40 -21.46 -3.75 1.95
CA ASP A 40 -21.55 -3.65 0.50
C ASP A 40 -20.16 -3.74 -0.17
N VAL A 41 -19.07 -3.56 0.60
CA VAL A 41 -17.70 -3.73 0.12
C VAL A 41 -17.26 -5.19 0.28
N HIS A 42 -16.91 -5.84 -0.83
CA HIS A 42 -16.42 -7.22 -0.82
C HIS A 42 -14.93 -7.35 -1.19
N VAL A 43 -14.43 -6.41 -2.01
CA VAL A 43 -13.08 -6.44 -2.56
C VAL A 43 -12.48 -5.04 -2.50
N LEU A 44 -11.23 -4.97 -2.04
CA LEU A 44 -10.38 -3.79 -2.09
C LEU A 44 -9.39 -3.96 -3.23
N VAL A 45 -9.32 -2.97 -4.13
CA VAL A 45 -8.31 -2.94 -5.21
C VAL A 45 -7.37 -1.77 -4.96
N ILE A 46 -6.10 -2.08 -4.71
CA ILE A 46 -5.05 -1.10 -4.44
C ILE A 46 -4.23 -0.91 -5.70
N THR A 47 -3.98 0.34 -6.10
CA THR A 47 -3.13 0.67 -7.26
C THR A 47 -2.43 2.01 -7.08
N GLY A 48 -1.33 2.23 -7.81
CA GLY A 48 -0.62 3.50 -7.79
C GLY A 48 -1.32 4.56 -8.62
N LYS A 49 -1.30 5.81 -8.17
CA LYS A 49 -1.88 6.94 -8.91
C LYS A 49 -1.07 7.31 -10.15
N VAL A 50 0.25 7.14 -10.07
CA VAL A 50 1.19 7.52 -11.11
C VAL A 50 1.39 6.32 -12.03
N GLU A 51 1.20 6.49 -13.32
CA GLU A 51 1.22 5.36 -14.28
C GLU A 51 2.50 4.50 -14.18
N LYS A 52 3.65 5.12 -13.91
CA LYS A 52 4.95 4.44 -13.81
C LYS A 52 5.24 3.83 -12.44
N PHE A 53 4.45 4.12 -11.41
CA PHE A 53 4.73 3.68 -10.04
C PHE A 53 3.47 3.15 -9.38
N PHE A 54 3.53 1.89 -8.93
CA PHE A 54 2.62 1.40 -7.91
C PHE A 54 2.95 2.10 -6.58
N SER A 55 4.21 2.02 -6.17
CA SER A 55 4.74 2.75 -5.01
C SER A 55 6.27 2.75 -5.02
N ALA A 56 6.88 3.90 -4.74
CA ALA A 56 8.34 4.02 -4.64
C ALA A 56 8.89 3.72 -3.24
N GLY A 57 8.02 3.32 -2.30
CA GLY A 57 8.41 3.13 -0.90
C GLY A 57 8.56 4.45 -0.14
N ALA A 58 9.21 4.40 1.01
CA ALA A 58 9.40 5.57 1.85
C ALA A 58 10.43 6.55 1.26
N ASP A 59 10.22 7.85 1.47
CA ASP A 59 11.20 8.88 1.12
C ASP A 59 12.43 8.75 2.02
N ILE A 60 13.54 8.28 1.43
CA ILE A 60 14.81 8.06 2.13
C ILE A 60 15.43 9.38 2.60
N ASN A 61 15.26 10.49 1.87
CA ASN A 61 15.77 11.79 2.30
C ASN A 61 14.98 12.31 3.50
N MET A 62 13.66 12.08 3.51
CA MET A 62 12.83 12.38 4.68
C MET A 62 13.31 11.55 5.88
N LEU A 63 13.46 10.23 5.72
CA LEU A 63 13.87 9.34 6.80
C LEU A 63 15.28 9.67 7.31
N ALA A 64 16.23 9.99 6.44
CA ALA A 64 17.61 10.30 6.81
C ALA A 64 17.70 11.41 7.87
N ASN A 65 16.79 12.39 7.81
CA ASN A 65 16.73 13.55 8.71
C ASN A 65 15.92 13.31 10.00
N GLN A 66 15.36 12.11 10.20
CA GLN A 66 14.55 11.79 11.37
C GLN A 66 15.34 11.07 12.47
N SER A 67 14.85 11.21 13.71
CA SER A 67 15.39 10.46 14.86
C SER A 67 15.21 8.96 14.70
N LEU A 68 16.07 8.17 15.37
CA LEU A 68 15.94 6.71 15.41
C LEU A 68 14.58 6.28 15.97
N ALA A 69 14.09 6.96 17.01
CA ALA A 69 12.77 6.69 17.58
C ALA A 69 11.64 6.89 16.57
N TYR A 70 11.70 7.96 15.77
CA TYR A 70 10.73 8.20 14.70
C TYR A 70 10.79 7.10 13.64
N LYS A 71 11.99 6.71 13.17
CA LYS A 71 12.18 5.65 12.17
C LYS A 71 11.59 4.32 12.65
N ASN A 72 11.85 3.95 13.89
CA ASN A 72 11.31 2.72 14.49
C ASN A 72 9.79 2.77 14.57
N ASN A 73 9.21 3.86 15.07
CA ASN A 73 7.75 4.01 15.16
C ASN A 73 7.10 4.05 13.76
N PHE A 74 7.78 4.63 12.77
CA PHE A 74 7.32 4.63 11.39
C PHE A 74 7.25 3.22 10.81
N ALA A 75 8.30 2.40 11.01
CA ALA A 75 8.31 1.01 10.59
C ALA A 75 7.26 0.17 11.32
N LEU A 76 7.12 0.36 12.64
CA LEU A 76 6.08 -0.30 13.46
C LEU A 76 4.68 0.01 12.96
N HIS A 77 4.39 1.29 12.70
CA HIS A 77 3.10 1.71 12.13
C HIS A 77 2.86 1.07 10.76
N GLY A 78 3.89 0.99 9.90
CA GLY A 78 3.81 0.25 8.64
C GLY A 78 3.38 -1.20 8.85
N HIS A 79 4.06 -1.93 9.74
CA HIS A 79 3.73 -3.32 10.06
C HIS A 79 2.31 -3.48 10.60
N GLU A 80 1.86 -2.58 11.48
CA GLU A 80 0.50 -2.63 12.05
C GLU A 80 -0.58 -2.50 10.98
N VAL A 81 -0.40 -1.57 10.03
CA VAL A 81 -1.33 -1.38 8.91
C VAL A 81 -1.32 -2.60 7.97
N LEU A 82 -0.14 -3.14 7.64
CA LEU A 82 -0.04 -4.32 6.79
C LEU A 82 -0.64 -5.56 7.46
N LEU A 83 -0.40 -5.77 8.75
CA LEU A 83 -1.05 -6.83 9.52
C LEU A 83 -2.57 -6.66 9.55
N ARG A 84 -3.07 -5.43 9.66
CA ARG A 84 -4.52 -5.18 9.56
C ARG A 84 -5.06 -5.57 8.19
N MET A 85 -4.32 -5.27 7.12
CA MET A 85 -4.68 -5.66 5.76
C MET A 85 -4.72 -7.18 5.59
N GLU A 86 -3.69 -7.89 6.05
CA GLU A 86 -3.62 -9.35 5.98
C GLU A 86 -4.72 -10.06 6.79
N ASN A 87 -5.18 -9.44 7.89
CA ASN A 87 -6.20 -10.01 8.77
C ASN A 87 -7.61 -9.46 8.51
N THR A 88 -7.82 -8.72 7.42
CA THR A 88 -9.15 -8.21 7.08
C THR A 88 -10.00 -9.30 6.42
N PRO A 89 -11.32 -9.39 6.67
CA PRO A 89 -12.17 -10.39 6.02
C PRO A 89 -12.52 -10.04 4.56
N LYS A 90 -12.07 -8.90 4.06
CA LYS A 90 -12.31 -8.42 2.68
C LYS A 90 -11.17 -8.89 1.78
N LEU A 91 -11.48 -9.29 0.56
CA LEU A 91 -10.46 -9.68 -0.42
C LEU A 91 -9.65 -8.46 -0.85
N VAL A 92 -8.33 -8.52 -0.80
CA VAL A 92 -7.43 -7.44 -1.22
C VAL A 92 -6.65 -7.81 -2.48
N ILE A 93 -6.75 -6.97 -3.51
CA ILE A 93 -6.03 -7.13 -4.78
C ILE A 93 -5.07 -5.96 -4.97
N ALA A 94 -3.78 -6.26 -5.09
CA ALA A 94 -2.77 -5.30 -5.52
C ALA A 94 -2.69 -5.31 -7.06
N ALA A 95 -3.24 -4.26 -7.69
CA ALA A 95 -3.10 -3.99 -9.12
C ALA A 95 -1.84 -3.13 -9.36
N ILE A 96 -0.71 -3.82 -9.55
CA ILE A 96 0.62 -3.24 -9.68
C ILE A 96 0.80 -2.69 -11.10
N ASN A 97 0.48 -1.40 -11.25
CA ASN A 97 0.51 -0.67 -12.52
C ASN A 97 1.91 -0.21 -12.95
N GLY A 98 2.87 -0.19 -12.02
CA GLY A 98 4.22 0.33 -12.23
C GLY A 98 5.27 -0.24 -11.27
N HIS A 99 6.39 0.46 -11.07
CA HIS A 99 7.41 0.11 -10.08
C HIS A 99 6.82 -0.04 -8.67
N ALA A 100 7.20 -1.10 -7.95
CA ALA A 100 6.87 -1.31 -6.53
C ALA A 100 8.14 -1.66 -5.77
N VAL A 101 8.63 -0.77 -4.91
CA VAL A 101 9.91 -0.98 -4.20
C VAL A 101 9.79 -0.68 -2.72
N GLY A 102 10.59 -1.40 -1.93
CA GLY A 102 10.60 -1.35 -0.47
C GLY A 102 9.20 -1.49 0.14
N GLY A 103 8.81 -0.57 1.02
CA GLY A 103 7.46 -0.53 1.60
C GLY A 103 6.31 -0.56 0.58
N GLY A 104 6.55 -0.09 -0.65
CA GLY A 104 5.59 -0.24 -1.74
C GLY A 104 5.36 -1.70 -2.16
N LEU A 105 6.42 -2.50 -2.21
CA LEU A 105 6.31 -3.94 -2.45
C LEU A 105 5.73 -4.66 -1.23
N GLU A 106 6.05 -4.23 0.00
CA GLU A 106 5.47 -4.80 1.22
C GLU A 106 3.94 -4.65 1.25
N ILE A 107 3.40 -3.48 0.88
CA ILE A 107 1.96 -3.28 0.68
C ILE A 107 1.40 -4.28 -0.35
N ALA A 108 2.09 -4.47 -1.48
CA ALA A 108 1.62 -5.44 -2.47
C ALA A 108 1.70 -6.89 -1.97
N MET A 109 2.69 -7.24 -1.15
CA MET A 109 2.88 -8.57 -0.58
C MET A 109 1.85 -8.92 0.50
N ALA A 110 1.35 -7.93 1.23
CA ALA A 110 0.28 -8.12 2.20
C ALA A 110 -1.11 -8.33 1.56
N ALA A 111 -1.27 -8.10 0.24
CA ALA A 111 -2.52 -8.38 -0.47
C ALA A 111 -2.72 -9.89 -0.72
N ASP A 112 -3.97 -10.33 -0.89
CA ASP A 112 -4.29 -11.72 -1.23
C ASP A 112 -3.84 -12.08 -2.66
N ILE A 113 -4.13 -11.17 -3.59
CA ILE A 113 -3.85 -11.35 -5.02
C ILE A 113 -2.98 -10.19 -5.50
N ARG A 114 -1.95 -10.51 -6.28
CA ARG A 114 -1.09 -9.53 -6.96
C ARG A 114 -1.20 -9.71 -8.47
N ILE A 115 -1.52 -8.64 -9.18
CA ILE A 115 -1.55 -8.60 -10.65
C ILE A 115 -0.62 -7.47 -11.09
N ALA A 116 0.40 -7.80 -11.87
CA ALA A 116 1.39 -6.82 -12.33
C ALA A 116 1.30 -6.57 -13.83
N LYS A 117 1.41 -5.30 -14.24
CA LYS A 117 1.56 -4.90 -15.64
C LYS A 117 2.83 -5.56 -16.20
N LYS A 118 2.69 -6.31 -17.30
CA LYS A 118 3.85 -6.83 -18.03
C LYS A 118 4.73 -5.66 -18.45
N GLU A 119 6.04 -5.78 -18.20
CA GLU A 119 7.02 -4.70 -18.45
C GLU A 119 6.71 -3.41 -17.64
N GLY A 120 5.98 -3.52 -16.52
CA GLY A 120 5.59 -2.39 -15.66
C GLY A 120 6.71 -1.80 -14.80
N GLY A 121 7.91 -2.36 -14.84
CA GLY A 121 9.07 -1.86 -14.11
C GLY A 121 9.65 -2.88 -13.14
N ARG A 122 10.24 -2.38 -12.06
CA ARG A 122 10.97 -3.17 -11.06
C ARG A 122 10.12 -3.40 -9.82
N LEU A 123 10.15 -4.64 -9.34
CA LEU A 123 9.64 -5.05 -8.05
C LEU A 123 10.83 -5.49 -7.20
N GLY A 124 11.03 -4.91 -6.02
CA GLY A 124 12.10 -5.39 -5.15
C GLY A 124 12.24 -4.66 -3.83
N LEU A 125 12.87 -5.36 -2.88
CA LEU A 125 13.35 -4.85 -1.61
C LEU A 125 14.84 -4.51 -1.78
N ALA A 126 15.20 -3.25 -1.60
CA ALA A 126 16.56 -2.72 -1.80
C ALA A 126 17.18 -2.19 -0.51
N GLU A 127 16.52 -2.40 0.63
CA GLU A 127 16.84 -1.91 1.96
C GLU A 127 18.26 -2.25 2.40
N ILE A 128 18.77 -3.42 1.99
CA ILE A 128 20.16 -3.84 2.29
C ILE A 128 21.23 -2.86 1.79
N ASN A 129 20.89 -2.01 0.81
CA ASN A 129 21.81 -1.02 0.25
C ASN A 129 21.78 0.32 1.00
N LEU A 130 20.89 0.47 1.99
CA LEU A 130 20.63 1.73 2.69
C LEU A 130 21.29 1.81 4.08
N GLY A 131 21.84 0.70 4.58
CA GLY A 131 22.46 0.60 5.90
C GLY A 131 21.44 0.47 7.04
#